data_AF-A0A3M1G082-F1
#
_entry.id   AF-A0A3M1G082-F1
#
_cell.length_a   1.000
_cell.length_b   1.000
_cell.length_c   1.000
_cell.angle_alpha   90.00
_cell.angle_beta   90.00
_cell.angle_gamma   90.00
#
_symmetry.space_group_name_H-M   'P 1'
#
loop_
_entity.id
_entity.type
_entity.pdbx_description
1 polymer ?
#
loop_
_entity_poly.entity_id
_entity_poly.type
_entity_poly.pdbx_seq_one_letter_code
_entity_poly.pdbx_strand_id
1 'polypeptide(L)'
;MVSNTEEAAGKILDAADELTQIAGIVEGAAADRLQAVATQIFEASSFQDITGQRITKVVRVLKLIEERLAVLASVVGDTAIAEEPEIERTDDGVIKNDKDLLHGPQLEGDGNSQDDIDALLASFD
;
A
#
# COMPACT_ATOMS: atom_id res chain seq x y z
N MET A 1 -0.56 6.99 8.75
CA MET A 1 0.69 7.76 8.54
C MET A 1 0.43 9.06 7.78
N VAL A 2 -0.06 9.02 6.54
CA VAL A 2 -0.32 10.24 5.73
C VAL A 2 -1.20 11.25 6.46
N SER A 3 -2.36 10.82 6.98
CA SER A 3 -3.25 11.68 7.76
C SER A 3 -2.55 12.37 8.94
N ASN A 4 -1.82 11.62 9.77
CA ASN A 4 -1.09 12.20 10.91
C ASN A 4 0.01 13.17 10.48
N THR A 5 0.69 12.91 9.35
CA THR A 5 1.73 13.79 8.81
C THR A 5 1.13 15.07 8.23
N GLU A 6 -0.01 14.98 7.55
CA GLU A 6 -0.77 16.15 7.06
C GLU A 6 -1.30 16.99 8.23
N GLU A 7 -1.83 16.34 9.26
CA GLU A 7 -2.37 17.03 10.44
C GLU A 7 -1.27 17.75 11.24
N ALA A 8 -0.10 17.11 11.42
CA ALA A 8 1.04 17.73 12.07
C ALA A 8 1.55 18.96 11.29
N ALA A 9 1.49 18.90 9.97
CA ALA A 9 1.89 20.01 9.12
C ALA A 9 0.90 21.16 9.08
N GLY A 10 -0.39 20.85 9.09
CA GLY A 10 -1.43 21.85 9.30
C GLY A 10 -1.14 22.66 10.56
N LYS A 11 -0.85 21.99 11.68
CA LYS A 11 -0.49 22.66 12.94
C LYS A 11 0.77 23.53 12.85
N ILE A 12 1.77 23.13 12.05
CA ILE A 12 2.99 23.93 11.82
C ILE A 12 2.66 25.18 11.01
N LEU A 13 1.83 25.06 9.96
CA LEU A 13 1.39 26.19 9.14
C LEU A 13 0.49 27.14 9.93
N ASP A 14 -0.44 26.62 10.73
CA ASP A 14 -1.28 27.42 11.63
C ASP A 14 -0.42 28.23 12.62
N ALA A 15 0.64 27.63 13.16
CA ALA A 15 1.58 28.33 14.03
C ALA A 15 2.37 29.42 13.28
N ALA A 16 2.72 29.20 12.01
CA ALA A 16 3.34 30.22 11.17
C ALA A 16 2.40 31.39 10.89
N ASP A 17 1.11 31.11 10.66
CA ASP A 17 0.07 32.13 10.52
C ASP A 17 -0.07 32.96 11.80
N GLU A 18 -0.05 32.31 12.97
CA GLU A 18 -0.10 33.00 14.27
C GLU A 18 1.13 33.91 14.46
N LEU A 19 2.32 33.49 14.04
CA LEU A 19 3.53 34.34 14.07
C LEU A 19 3.37 35.60 13.21
N THR A 20 2.76 35.49 12.02
CA THR A 20 2.44 36.66 11.18
C THR A 20 1.42 37.59 11.81
N GLN A 21 0.40 37.05 12.48
CA GLN A 21 -0.58 37.88 13.19
C GLN A 21 0.08 38.65 14.33
N ILE A 22 0.95 37.99 15.10
CA ILE A 22 1.72 38.63 16.17
C ILE A 22 2.64 39.71 15.57
N ALA A 23 3.34 39.42 14.46
CA ALA A 23 4.18 40.40 13.78
C ALA A 23 3.41 41.69 13.39
N GLY A 24 2.12 41.58 13.06
CA GLY A 24 1.27 42.73 12.73
C GLY A 24 0.85 43.61 13.91
N ILE A 25 1.04 43.16 15.16
CA ILE A 25 0.67 43.90 16.37
C ILE A 25 1.86 44.34 17.23
N VAL A 26 3.06 43.80 16.98
CA VAL A 26 4.31 44.34 17.55
C VAL A 26 4.98 45.31 16.59
N GLU A 27 5.80 46.22 17.13
CA GLU A 27 6.53 47.22 16.35
C GLU A 27 8.05 47.00 16.41
N GLY A 28 8.75 47.55 15.42
CA GLY A 28 10.20 47.56 15.35
C GLY A 28 10.82 46.22 14.96
N ALA A 29 12.09 46.02 15.28
CA ALA A 29 12.89 44.89 14.81
C ALA A 29 12.35 43.50 15.20
N ALA A 30 11.48 43.42 16.21
CA ALA A 30 10.81 42.18 16.60
C ALA A 30 9.76 41.75 15.57
N ALA A 31 9.00 42.70 15.01
CA ALA A 31 7.99 42.45 14.00
C ALA A 31 8.63 41.90 12.71
N ASP A 32 9.68 42.56 12.22
CA ASP A 32 10.43 42.14 11.03
C ASP A 32 11.00 40.73 11.20
N ARG A 33 11.48 40.41 12.41
CA ARG A 33 12.06 39.09 12.70
C ARG A 33 11.00 38.00 12.79
N LEU A 34 9.84 38.27 13.37
CA LEU A 34 8.72 37.33 13.39
C LEU A 34 8.19 37.07 11.98
N GLN A 35 8.05 38.12 11.17
CA GLN A 35 7.65 38.01 9.77
C GLN A 35 8.66 37.16 8.97
N ALA A 36 9.95 37.39 9.14
CA ALA A 36 10.99 36.62 8.47
C ALA A 36 10.99 35.13 8.86
N VAL A 37 10.76 34.82 10.14
CA VAL A 37 10.66 33.43 10.62
C VAL A 37 9.43 32.75 10.06
N ALA A 38 8.27 33.41 10.05
CA ALA A 38 7.04 32.86 9.47
C ALA A 38 7.23 32.54 7.99
N THR A 39 7.83 33.47 7.21
CA THR A 39 8.15 33.24 5.79
C THR A 39 9.04 32.01 5.59
N GLN A 40 10.08 31.82 6.41
CA GLN A 40 10.95 30.65 6.32
C GLN A 40 10.19 29.33 6.57
N ILE A 41 9.24 29.33 7.51
CA ILE A 41 8.42 28.15 7.80
C ILE A 41 7.51 27.83 6.60
N PHE A 42 6.88 28.83 5.98
CA PHE A 42 6.05 28.63 4.79
C PHE A 42 6.86 28.04 3.62
N GLU A 43 8.05 28.59 3.36
CA GLU A 43 8.94 28.11 2.30
C GLU A 43 9.39 26.67 2.54
N ALA A 44 9.80 26.34 3.76
CA ALA A 44 10.23 24.99 4.15
C ALA A 44 9.08 23.97 4.02
N SER A 45 7.86 24.38 4.35
CA SER A 45 6.68 23.51 4.34
C SER A 45 6.15 23.22 2.92
N SER A 46 6.55 24.02 1.91
CA SER A 46 6.13 23.82 0.51
C SER A 46 6.53 22.44 -0.07
N PHE A 47 7.61 21.83 0.44
CA PHE A 47 8.03 20.48 0.04
C PHE A 47 7.06 19.37 0.47
N GLN A 48 6.22 19.64 1.47
CA GLN A 48 5.27 18.65 1.95
C GLN A 48 4.11 18.43 0.98
N ASP A 49 3.64 19.47 0.31
CA ASP A 49 2.58 19.34 -0.70
C ASP A 49 2.99 18.37 -1.81
N ILE A 50 4.22 18.49 -2.31
CA ILE A 50 4.79 17.58 -3.31
C ILE A 50 4.87 16.14 -2.77
N THR A 51 5.23 15.97 -1.51
CA THR A 51 5.34 14.64 -0.86
C THR A 51 3.96 14.00 -0.68
N GLY A 52 2.96 14.76 -0.22
CA GLY A 52 1.58 14.29 -0.08
C GLY A 52 0.97 13.85 -1.41
N GLN A 53 1.19 14.62 -2.47
CA GLN A 53 0.78 14.26 -3.84
C GLN A 53 1.45 12.95 -4.32
N ARG A 54 2.74 12.78 -4.06
CA ARG A 54 3.48 11.55 -4.44
C ARG A 54 2.98 10.34 -3.67
N ILE A 55 2.78 10.44 -2.36
CA ILE A 55 2.24 9.32 -1.57
C ILE A 55 0.83 8.97 -2.04
N THR A 56 -0.01 9.96 -2.32
CA THR A 56 -1.36 9.72 -2.87
C THR A 56 -1.30 8.95 -4.18
N LYS A 57 -0.36 9.27 -5.08
CA LYS A 57 -0.14 8.50 -6.32
C LYS A 57 0.30 7.07 -6.02
N VAL A 58 1.25 6.87 -5.11
CA VAL A 58 1.70 5.52 -4.71
C VAL A 58 0.54 4.70 -4.13
N VAL A 59 -0.25 5.27 -3.22
CA VAL A 59 -1.42 4.60 -2.64
C VAL A 59 -2.43 4.21 -3.73
N ARG A 60 -2.64 5.07 -4.72
CA ARG A 60 -3.52 4.75 -5.86
C ARG A 60 -2.99 3.56 -6.66
N VAL A 61 -1.68 3.52 -6.93
CA VAL A 61 -1.06 2.40 -7.65
C VAL A 61 -1.17 1.10 -6.84
N LEU A 62 -0.94 1.14 -5.53
CA LEU A 62 -1.10 -0.03 -4.66
C LEU A 62 -2.54 -0.56 -4.68
N LYS A 63 -3.55 0.31 -4.64
CA LYS A 63 -4.97 -0.08 -4.79
C LYS A 63 -5.26 -0.72 -6.14
N LEU A 64 -4.68 -0.19 -7.23
CA LEU A 64 -4.82 -0.80 -8.55
C LEU A 64 -4.20 -2.21 -8.58
N ILE A 65 -3.05 -2.41 -7.95
CA ILE A 65 -2.43 -3.73 -7.83
C ILE A 65 -3.34 -4.66 -7.03
N GLU A 66 -3.88 -4.20 -5.89
CA GLU A 66 -4.82 -4.96 -5.07
C GLU A 66 -6.07 -5.38 -5.86
N GLU A 67 -6.68 -4.47 -6.62
CA GLU A 67 -7.81 -4.78 -7.50
C GLU A 67 -7.46 -5.83 -8.56
N ARG A 68 -6.29 -5.73 -9.18
CA ARG A 68 -5.84 -6.70 -10.19
C ARG A 68 -5.53 -8.06 -9.57
N LEU A 69 -4.94 -8.10 -8.39
CA LEU A 69 -4.72 -9.34 -7.64
C LEU A 69 -6.04 -9.96 -7.20
N ALA A 70 -7.03 -9.18 -6.80
CA ALA A 70 -8.37 -9.68 -6.46
C ALA A 70 -9.06 -10.30 -7.68
N VAL A 71 -8.97 -9.64 -8.85
CA VAL A 71 -9.46 -10.20 -10.12
C VAL A 71 -8.70 -11.49 -10.46
N LEU A 72 -7.37 -11.48 -10.40
CA LEU A 72 -6.56 -12.66 -10.69
C LEU A 72 -6.90 -13.81 -9.73
N ALA A 73 -7.05 -13.55 -8.43
CA ALA A 73 -7.46 -14.56 -7.46
C ALA A 73 -8.86 -15.11 -7.77
N SER A 74 -9.80 -14.27 -8.21
CA SER A 74 -11.14 -14.71 -8.61
C SER A 74 -11.14 -15.55 -9.90
N VAL A 75 -10.19 -15.31 -10.81
CA VAL A 75 -10.03 -16.02 -12.09
C VAL A 75 -9.24 -17.32 -11.90
N VAL A 76 -8.18 -17.30 -11.10
CA VAL A 76 -7.39 -18.49 -10.71
C VAL A 76 -8.22 -19.43 -9.84
N GLY A 77 -9.25 -18.89 -9.18
CA GLY A 77 -10.40 -19.66 -8.75
C GLY A 77 -10.29 -20.20 -7.33
N ASP A 78 -11.31 -19.85 -6.54
CA ASP A 78 -11.85 -20.70 -5.50
C ASP A 78 -12.60 -21.90 -6.12
N THR A 79 -11.91 -22.70 -6.94
CA THR A 79 -12.42 -24.00 -7.41
C THR A 79 -11.49 -25.15 -7.10
N ALA A 80 -10.32 -24.89 -6.51
CA ALA A 80 -9.49 -25.92 -5.90
C ALA A 80 -8.59 -25.32 -4.81
N ILE A 81 -9.15 -24.95 -3.66
CA ILE A 81 -8.61 -25.64 -2.49
C ILE A 81 -9.19 -27.04 -2.64
N ALA A 82 -8.53 -27.88 -3.43
CA ALA A 82 -8.67 -29.31 -3.22
C ALA A 82 -8.46 -29.44 -1.72
N GLU A 83 -9.46 -29.93 -0.98
CA GLU A 83 -9.29 -30.22 0.44
C GLU A 83 -7.92 -30.88 0.55
N GLU A 84 -6.95 -30.18 1.19
CA GLU A 84 -5.65 -30.78 1.38
C GLU A 84 -5.95 -32.12 2.03
N PRO A 85 -5.59 -33.26 1.41
CA PRO A 85 -5.91 -34.54 2.00
C PRO A 85 -5.35 -34.52 3.41
N GLU A 86 -6.18 -34.81 4.42
CA GLU A 86 -5.78 -34.71 5.81
C GLU A 86 -4.57 -35.62 6.04
N ILE A 87 -3.38 -35.03 6.08
CA ILE A 87 -2.13 -35.79 6.23
C ILE A 87 -2.03 -36.23 7.68
N GLU A 88 -2.26 -37.51 7.95
CA GLU A 88 -2.13 -38.03 9.30
C GLU A 88 -0.69 -37.89 9.79
N ARG A 89 -0.53 -37.18 10.90
CA ARG A 89 0.75 -37.02 11.59
C ARG A 89 0.77 -37.81 12.90
N THR A 90 1.93 -38.30 13.29
CA THR A 90 2.19 -38.81 14.64
C THR A 90 2.27 -37.66 15.65
N ASP A 91 2.22 -37.96 16.94
CA ASP A 91 2.23 -36.95 18.02
C ASP A 91 3.52 -36.08 18.05
N ASP A 92 4.60 -36.56 17.43
CA ASP A 92 5.87 -35.85 17.22
C ASP A 92 5.93 -35.11 15.87
N GLY A 93 4.84 -35.09 15.10
CA GLY A 93 4.68 -34.28 13.89
C GLY A 93 5.18 -34.93 12.59
N VAL A 94 5.57 -36.21 12.61
CA VAL A 94 6.02 -36.95 11.42
C VAL A 94 4.81 -37.45 10.62
N ILE A 95 4.87 -37.31 9.29
CA ILE A 95 3.82 -37.79 8.38
C ILE A 95 3.81 -39.33 8.41
N LYS A 96 2.67 -39.94 8.73
CA LYS A 96 2.56 -41.40 8.96
C LYS A 96 2.76 -42.25 7.70
N ASN A 97 2.47 -41.70 6.52
CA ASN A 97 2.50 -42.45 5.26
C ASN A 97 3.29 -41.72 4.18
N ASP A 98 4.35 -42.34 3.70
CA ASP A 98 5.21 -41.80 2.62
C ASP A 98 4.44 -41.51 1.32
N LYS A 99 3.30 -42.18 1.08
CA LYS A 99 2.46 -41.89 -0.10
C LYS A 99 1.87 -40.49 -0.08
N ASP A 100 1.68 -39.90 1.11
CA ASP A 100 1.13 -38.56 1.26
C ASP A 100 2.17 -37.48 0.90
N LEU A 101 3.44 -37.86 0.77
CA LEU A 101 4.54 -37.00 0.28
C LEU A 101 4.70 -37.04 -1.24
N LEU A 102 4.03 -37.98 -1.92
CA LEU A 102 4.20 -38.20 -3.35
C LEU A 102 3.05 -37.52 -4.11
N HIS A 103 3.27 -36.28 -4.54
CA HIS A 103 2.45 -35.69 -5.59
C HIS A 103 2.79 -36.39 -6.92
N GLY A 104 1.95 -37.33 -7.33
CA GLY A 104 2.08 -38.00 -8.62
C GLY A 104 1.96 -37.01 -9.79
N PRO A 105 2.40 -37.40 -11.01
CA PRO A 105 2.15 -36.59 -12.20
C PRO A 105 0.65 -36.32 -12.33
N GLN A 106 0.31 -35.07 -12.66
CA GLN A 106 -1.08 -34.62 -12.84
C GLN A 106 -1.77 -35.51 -13.87
N LEU A 107 -3.00 -35.93 -13.56
CA LEU A 107 -3.77 -36.82 -14.43
C LEU A 107 -4.05 -36.14 -15.78
N GLU A 108 -4.15 -36.95 -16.83
CA GLU A 108 -4.40 -36.45 -18.19
C GLU A 108 -5.77 -35.75 -18.23
N GLY A 109 -5.77 -34.44 -18.49
CA GLY A 109 -6.97 -33.58 -18.48
C GLY A 109 -7.23 -32.79 -17.20
N ASP A 110 -6.44 -32.99 -16.14
CA ASP A 110 -6.54 -32.23 -14.87
C ASP A 110 -5.65 -30.97 -14.84
N GLY A 111 -4.86 -30.75 -15.91
CA GLY A 111 -4.10 -29.53 -16.11
C GLY A 111 -4.98 -28.38 -16.64
N ASN A 112 -4.54 -27.14 -16.42
CA ASN A 112 -5.22 -25.97 -17.00
C ASN A 112 -5.40 -26.16 -18.51
N SER A 113 -6.60 -25.87 -19.02
CA SER A 113 -6.87 -26.03 -20.45
C SER A 113 -6.07 -24.99 -21.26
N GLN A 114 -5.73 -25.33 -22.51
CA GLN A 114 -5.02 -24.40 -23.38
C GLN A 114 -5.85 -23.14 -23.65
N ASP A 115 -7.18 -23.26 -23.68
CA ASP A 115 -8.09 -22.12 -23.83
C ASP A 115 -8.03 -21.17 -22.61
N ASP A 116 -7.87 -21.71 -21.39
CA ASP A 116 -7.69 -20.90 -20.17
C ASP A 116 -6.34 -20.19 -20.16
N ILE A 117 -5.29 -20.87 -20.65
CA ILE A 117 -3.94 -20.28 -20.80
C ILE A 117 -3.96 -19.16 -21.84
N ASP A 118 -4.63 -19.37 -22.97
CA ASP A 118 -4.70 -18.39 -24.06
C ASP A 118 -5.54 -17.18 -23.66
N ALA A 119 -6.63 -17.38 -22.92
CA ALA A 119 -7.44 -16.30 -22.35
C ALA A 119 -6.65 -15.46 -21.32
N LEU A 120 -5.84 -16.12 -20.48
CA LEU A 120 -4.95 -15.44 -19.54
C LEU A 120 -3.90 -14.61 -20.29
N LEU A 121 -3.24 -15.17 -21.30
CA LEU A 121 -2.18 -14.50 -22.05
C LEU A 121 -2.69 -13.33 -22.90
N ALA A 122 -3.87 -13.46 -23.50
CA ALA A 122 -4.50 -12.38 -24.27
C ALA A 122 -4.93 -11.18 -23.40
N SER A 123 -5.07 -11.36 -22.08
CA SER A 123 -5.43 -10.28 -21.15
C SER A 123 -4.25 -9.38 -20.73
N PHE A 124 -3.01 -9.74 -21.13
CA PHE A 124 -1.80 -8.97 -20.87
C PHE A 124 -1.37 -8.04 -22.03
N ASP A 125 -2.00 -8.16 -23.21
CA ASP A 125 -1.89 -7.20 -24.34
C ASP A 125 -2.93 -6.07 -24.21
#